data_AF-A0A7D3XEQ5-F1
#
_entry.id   AF-A0A7D3XEQ5-F1
#
_cell.length_a   1.000
_cell.length_b   1.000
_cell.length_c   1.000
_cell.angle_alpha   90.00
_cell.angle_beta   90.00
_cell.angle_gamma   90.00
#
_symmetry.space_group_name_H-M   'P 1'
#
loop_
_entity.id
_entity.type
_entity.pdbx_description
1 polymer ?
#
loop_
_entity_poly.entity_id
_entity_poly.type
_entity_poly.pdbx_seq_one_letter_code
_entity_poly.pdbx_strand_id
1 'polypeptide(L)' 'METLNEKELRQRLFEYSNEVGFKSQTDSLKEIFSFLMDIDQNFVYTLLKPEEAKYISAHREIEDTIKQKLEYVISSL' A
#
# COMPACT_ATOMS: atom_id res chain seq x y z
N MET A 1 5.41 -13.43 -11.33
CA MET A 1 5.36 -11.99 -11.01
C MET A 1 6.28 -11.80 -9.81
N GLU A 2 7.22 -10.85 -9.86
CA GLU A 2 7.96 -10.51 -8.65
C GLU A 2 6.98 -9.86 -7.68
N THR A 3 6.80 -10.48 -6.50
CA THR A 3 5.98 -9.94 -5.42
C THR A 3 6.45 -8.54 -5.08
N LEU A 4 5.53 -7.57 -4.99
CA LEU A 4 5.82 -6.21 -4.53
C LEU A 4 6.69 -6.23 -3.29
N ASN A 5 7.88 -5.63 -3.41
CA ASN A 5 8.82 -5.53 -2.31
C ASN A 5 8.59 -4.24 -1.52
N GLU A 6 9.19 -4.14 -0.33
CA GLU A 6 8.98 -3.02 0.59
C GLU A 6 9.34 -1.66 -0.03
N LYS A 7 10.39 -1.62 -0.86
CA LYS A 7 10.83 -0.39 -1.51
C LYS A 7 9.79 0.11 -2.51
N GLU A 8 9.22 -0.80 -3.30
CA GLU A 8 8.15 -0.47 -4.25
C GLU A 8 6.87 -0.03 -3.54
N LEU A 9 6.45 -0.74 -2.48
CA LEU A 9 5.28 -0.37 -1.68
C LEU A 9 5.44 1.02 -1.07
N ARG A 10 6.62 1.31 -0.51
CA ARG A 10 6.95 2.63 0.03
C ARG A 10 6.89 3.71 -1.04
N GLN A 11 7.46 3.45 -2.22
CA GLN A 11 7.41 4.39 -3.33
C GLN A 11 5.97 4.69 -3.75
N ARG A 12 5.13 3.66 -3.90
CA ARG A 12 3.73 3.82 -4.32
C ARG A 12 2.86 4.52 -3.28
N LEU A 13 3.13 4.33 -1.99
CA LEU A 13 2.51 5.12 -0.92
C LEU A 13 2.83 6.61 -1.07
N PHE A 14 4.10 6.94 -1.35
CA PHE A 14 4.48 8.35 -1.59
C PHE A 14 3.84 8.91 -2.85
N GLU A 15 3.80 8.15 -3.95
CA GLU A 15 3.10 8.53 -5.18
C GLU A 15 1.61 8.82 -4.90
N TYR A 16 0.92 7.91 -4.24
CA TYR A 16 -0.48 8.09 -3.83
C TYR A 16 -0.67 9.31 -2.91
N SER A 17 0.22 9.55 -1.94
CA SER A 17 0.13 10.76 -1.11
C SER A 17 0.23 12.05 -1.90
N ASN A 18 1.10 12.08 -2.92
CA ASN A 18 1.25 13.24 -3.79
C ASN A 18 0.02 13.44 -4.68
N GLU A 19 -0.58 12.36 -5.19
CA GLU A 19 -1.81 12.40 -5.99
C GLU A 19 -3.02 12.92 -5.19
N VAL A 20 -3.15 12.50 -3.93
CA VAL A 20 -4.25 12.91 -3.04
C VAL A 20 -3.97 14.25 -2.35
N GLY A 21 -2.75 14.77 -2.43
CA GLY A 21 -2.37 16.08 -1.89
C GLY A 21 -2.08 16.09 -0.39
N PHE A 22 -1.72 14.93 0.20
CA PHE A 22 -1.26 14.89 1.58
C PHE A 22 0.09 15.61 1.70
N LYS A 23 0.13 16.70 2.47
CA LYS A 23 1.38 17.45 2.71
C LYS A 23 2.28 16.63 3.64
N SER A 24 3.52 16.44 3.21
CA SER A 24 4.54 15.55 3.79
C SER A 24 5.08 15.99 5.16
N GLN A 25 4.23 16.08 6.18
CA GLN A 25 4.72 15.94 7.55
C GLN A 25 4.70 14.44 7.86
N THR A 26 5.88 13.85 8.01
CA THR A 26 6.10 12.40 8.09
C THR A 26 5.22 11.72 9.15
N ASP A 27 4.98 12.39 10.27
CA ASP A 27 4.11 11.92 11.36
C ASP A 27 2.64 11.79 10.93
N SER A 28 2.18 12.62 9.99
CA SER A 28 0.81 12.56 9.46
C SER A 28 0.60 11.45 8.42
N LEU A 29 1.61 11.11 7.63
CA LEU A 29 1.46 10.12 6.55
C LEU A 29 1.27 8.70 7.11
N LYS A 30 2.01 8.35 8.17
CA LYS A 30 1.85 7.07 8.85
C LYS A 30 0.43 6.91 9.41
N GLU A 31 -0.09 7.92 10.09
CA GLU A 31 -1.45 7.90 10.65
C GLU A 31 -2.50 7.80 9.55
N ILE A 32 -2.35 8.57 8.47
CA ILE A 32 -3.26 8.54 7.32
C ILE A 32 -3.29 7.16 6.67
N PHE A 33 -2.13 6.56 6.40
CA PHE A 33 -2.09 5.24 5.74
C PHE A 33 -2.55 4.12 6.67
N SER A 34 -2.23 4.20 7.96
CA SER A 34 -2.77 3.25 8.95
C SER A 34 -4.29 3.33 8.99
N PHE A 35 -4.84 4.54 9.05
CA PHE A 35 -6.28 4.76 9.01
C PHE A 35 -6.91 4.23 7.72
N LEU A 36 -6.32 4.52 6.55
CA LEU A 36 -6.82 4.04 5.26
C LEU A 36 -6.85 2.51 5.17
N MET A 37 -5.84 1.83 5.70
CA MET A 37 -5.84 0.37 5.75
C MET A 37 -6.90 -0.20 6.70
N ASP A 38 -7.17 0.48 7.81
CA ASP A 38 -8.19 0.04 8.77
C ASP A 38 -9.61 0.21 8.20
N ILE A 39 -9.87 1.28 7.44
CA ILE A 39 -11.21 1.57 6.90
C ILE A 39 -11.48 0.95 5.53
N ASP A 40 -10.45 0.74 4.71
CA ASP A 40 -10.56 0.21 3.37
C ASP A 40 -9.70 -1.05 3.20
N GLN A 41 -10.37 -2.21 3.31
CA GLN A 41 -9.75 -3.52 3.09
C GLN A 41 -9.19 -3.69 1.66
N ASN A 42 -9.60 -2.83 0.73
CA ASN A 42 -9.14 -2.82 -0.65
C ASN A 42 -8.07 -1.75 -0.93
N PHE A 43 -7.61 -1.00 0.08
CA PHE A 43 -6.58 0.01 -0.09
C PHE A 43 -5.32 -0.54 -0.79
N VAL A 44 -4.96 -1.79 -0.51
CA VAL A 44 -3.83 -2.44 -1.20
C VAL A 44 -3.97 -2.36 -2.72
N TYR A 45 -5.18 -2.50 -3.28
CA TYR A 45 -5.43 -2.48 -4.71
C TYR A 45 -5.33 -1.08 -5.32
N THR A 46 -5.50 -0.02 -4.53
CA THR A 46 -5.28 1.35 -5.01
C THR A 46 -3.80 1.62 -5.28
N LEU A 47 -2.91 0.83 -4.67
CA LEU A 47 -1.47 0.89 -4.89
C LEU A 47 -1.01 -0.04 -6.02
N LEU A 48 -1.90 -0.79 -6.66
CA LEU A 48 -1.53 -1.79 -7.68
C LEU A 48 -1.78 -1.29 -9.09
N LYS A 49 -0.93 -1.72 -10.02
CA LYS A 49 -1.23 -1.63 -11.45
C LYS A 49 -2.38 -2.57 -11.80
N PRO A 50 -3.16 -2.30 -12.87
CA PRO A 50 -4.28 -3.14 -13.27
C PRO A 50 -3.93 -4.63 -13.45
N GLU A 51 -2.73 -4.92 -13.96
CA GLU A 51 -2.24 -6.28 -14.16
C GLU A 51 -1.93 -6.99 -12.84
N GLU A 52 -1.37 -6.27 -11.86
CA GLU A 52 -1.05 -6.77 -10.53
C GLU A 52 -2.33 -7.01 -9.72
N ALA A 53 -3.30 -6.08 -9.80
CA ALA A 53 -4.60 -6.22 -9.15
C ALA A 53 -5.37 -7.47 -9.64
N LYS A 54 -5.34 -7.73 -10.95
CA LYS A 54 -5.93 -8.95 -11.54
C LYS A 54 -5.23 -10.22 -11.07
N TYR A 55 -3.91 -10.18 -10.95
CA TYR A 55 -3.15 -11.34 -10.47
C TYR A 55 -3.41 -11.62 -8.99
N ILE A 56 -3.34 -10.58 -8.15
CA ILE A 56 -3.50 -10.67 -6.69
C ILE A 56 -4.92 -11.04 -6.30
N SER A 57 -5.95 -10.50 -6.97
CA SER A 57 -7.35 -10.90 -6.74
C SER A 57 -7.62 -12.38 -7.05
N ALA A 58 -6.77 -13.04 -7.84
CA ALA A 58 -6.85 -14.47 -8.11
C ALA A 58 -5.99 -15.34 -7.17
N HIS A 59 -5.13 -14.74 -6.34
CA HIS A 59 -4.16 -15.44 -5.48
C HIS A 59 -4.16 -14.85 -4.05
N ARG A 60 -5.05 -15.38 -3.21
CA ARG A 60 -5.32 -14.84 -1.86
C ARG A 60 -4.09 -14.85 -0.94
N GLU A 61 -3.26 -15.88 -1.03
CA GLU A 61 -2.02 -16.00 -0.26
C GLU A 61 -1.00 -14.89 -0.59
N ILE A 62 -1.01 -14.42 -1.84
CA ILE A 62 -0.15 -13.33 -2.29
C ILE A 62 -0.71 -12.00 -1.79
N GLU A 63 -2.03 -11.84 -1.78
CA GLU A 63 -2.71 -10.68 -1.21
C GLU A 63 -2.38 -10.51 0.27
N ASP A 64 -2.52 -11.57 1.07
CA ASP A 64 -2.21 -11.54 2.51
C ASP A 64 -0.74 -11.18 2.75
N THR A 65 0.17 -11.73 1.93
CA THR A 65 1.60 -11.41 2.00
C THR A 65 1.88 -9.93 1.70
N ILE A 66 1.20 -9.36 0.71
CA ILE A 66 1.37 -7.95 0.35
C ILE A 66 0.76 -7.05 1.43
N LYS A 67 -0.38 -7.41 2.01
CA LYS A 67 -0.99 -6.68 3.14
C LYS A 67 -0.05 -6.63 4.34
N GLN A 68 0.55 -7.76 4.74
CA GLN A 68 1.53 -7.80 5.82
C GLN A 68 2.78 -6.93 5.53
N LYS A 69 3.28 -6.97 4.29
CA LYS A 69 4.40 -6.09 3.90
C LYS A 69 4.00 -4.62 3.92
N LEU A 70 2.78 -4.31 3.50
CA LEU A 70 2.26 -2.94 3.50
C LEU A 70 2.10 -2.40 4.92
N GLU A 71 1.58 -3.20 5.85
CA GLU A 71 1.53 -2.90 7.29
C GLU A 71 2.93 -2.59 7.84
N TYR A 72 3.91 -3.44 7.54
CA TYR A 72 5.29 -3.22 7.95
C TYR A 72 5.87 -1.92 7.37
N VAL A 73 5.66 -1.67 6.08
CA VAL A 73 6.12 -0.44 5.43
C VAL A 73 5.48 0.79 6.07
N ILE A 74 4.17 0.78 6.31
CA ILE A 74 3.46 1.91 6.94
C ILE A 74 3.95 2.13 8.36
N SER A 75 4.17 1.06 9.14
CA SER A 75 4.66 1.16 10.51
C SER A 75 6.07 1.80 10.62
N SER A 76 6.85 1.70 9.53
CA SER A 76 8.23 2.17 9.40
C SER A 76 8.38 3.47 8.59
N LEU A 77 7.28 4.11 8.20
CA LEU A 77 7.27 5.50 7.72
C LEU A 77 7.53 6.47 8.87
#